data_AF-A0A356PAH5-F1
#
_entry.id   AF-A0A356PAH5-F1
#
_cell.length_a   1.000
_cell.length_b   1.000
_cell.length_c   1.000
_cell.angle_alpha   90.00
_cell.angle_beta   90.00
_cell.angle_gamma   90.00
#
_symmetry.space_group_name_H-M   'P 1'
#
loop_
_entity.id
_entity.type
_entity.pdbx_description
1 polymer ?
#
loop_
_entity_poly.entity_id
_entity_poly.type
_entity_poly.pdbx_seq_one_letter_code
_entity_poly.pdbx_strand_id
1 'polypeptide(L)'
;MLVTIEPNIYLVFGIPIIFAIFLSIDYYRSRSRLSGKSVIENHKILLISITVILALVLTWFLFTMSIRSEFNNHLSKEYPGQRFAIGSIKYDLLYNNYGAYVTCLDDSIPFGISKNFYTKEISDYYAGVKRADQYNSKIKPIFENSNIKNLIFNVSGMSRSPFKDNGVVYDRISLAITADADMISVAAKTIEILKENNISTGIIDILQEKDKHVYELSLSPDDYSLSKSELQAKVEQRK
;
A
#
# COMPACT_ATOMS: atom_id res chain seq x y z
N MET A 1 -0.34 -3.43 10.38
CA MET A 1 -1.05 -2.17 10.12
C MET A 1 -0.15 -1.03 10.60
N LEU A 2 0.72 -0.51 9.72
CA LEU A 2 1.57 0.63 10.04
C LEU A 2 0.75 1.90 9.76
N VAL A 3 0.35 2.59 10.82
CA VAL A 3 -0.20 3.95 10.71
C VAL A 3 0.96 4.85 10.30
N THR A 4 1.13 5.05 9.00
CA THR A 4 2.01 6.10 8.50
C THR A 4 1.33 7.42 8.83
N ILE A 5 1.82 8.09 9.87
CA ILE A 5 1.50 9.49 10.16
C ILE A 5 1.92 10.26 8.91
N GLU A 6 0.95 10.72 8.12
CA GLU A 6 1.23 11.56 6.96
C GLU A 6 1.97 12.81 7.47
N PRO A 7 3.21 13.08 7.02
CA PRO A 7 3.83 14.34 7.34
C PRO A 7 3.03 15.41 6.59
N ASN A 8 2.34 16.23 7.37
CA ASN A 8 1.56 17.36 6.91
C ASN A 8 2.41 18.16 5.90
N ILE A 9 1.91 18.40 4.68
CA ILE A 9 2.67 19.06 3.58
C ILE A 9 3.30 20.39 4.03
N TYR A 10 2.68 21.07 4.99
CA TYR A 10 3.21 22.28 5.64
C TYR A 10 4.54 22.05 6.38
N LEU A 11 4.79 20.86 6.92
CA LEU A 11 6.03 20.50 7.60
C LEU A 11 7.16 20.14 6.64
N VAL A 12 6.86 19.48 5.53
CA VAL A 12 7.91 18.98 4.60
C VAL A 12 8.40 20.05 3.63
N PHE A 13 7.51 20.93 3.17
CA PHE A 13 7.88 22.02 2.24
C PHE A 13 7.71 23.41 2.85
N GLY A 14 6.72 23.61 3.72
CA GLY A 14 6.49 24.92 4.36
C GLY A 14 7.64 25.31 5.29
N ILE A 15 8.13 24.40 6.14
CA ILE A 15 9.22 24.72 7.07
C ILE A 15 10.54 25.00 6.34
N PRO A 16 11.02 24.20 5.35
CA PRO A 16 12.24 24.54 4.64
C PRO A 16 12.15 25.82 3.81
N ILE A 17 10.98 26.13 3.23
CA ILE A 17 10.78 27.39 2.48
C ILE A 17 10.77 28.58 3.44
N ILE A 18 10.05 28.49 4.56
CA ILE A 18 10.05 29.53 5.60
C ILE A 18 11.46 29.71 6.17
N PHE A 19 12.16 28.61 6.47
CA PHE A 19 13.53 28.64 6.98
C PHE A 19 14.51 29.20 5.95
N ALA A 20 14.36 28.86 4.66
CA ALA A 20 15.16 29.45 3.58
C ALA A 20 14.88 30.95 3.40
N ILE A 21 13.63 31.38 3.57
CA ILE A 21 13.27 32.82 3.58
C ILE A 21 13.91 33.51 4.79
N PHE A 22 13.83 32.94 5.99
CA PHE A 22 14.47 33.48 7.20
C PHE A 22 15.99 33.55 7.07
N LEU A 23 16.64 32.48 6.63
CA LEU A 23 18.08 32.44 6.38
C LEU A 23 18.50 33.43 5.31
N SER A 24 17.68 33.62 4.27
CA SER A 24 17.93 34.63 3.24
C SER A 24 17.84 36.03 3.82
N ILE A 25 16.80 36.33 4.62
CA ILE A 25 16.64 37.61 5.29
C ILE A 25 17.84 37.90 6.22
N ASP A 26 18.23 36.94 7.06
CA ASP A 26 19.35 37.10 8.00
C ASP A 26 20.69 37.21 7.30
N TYR A 27 20.93 36.44 6.23
CA TYR A 27 22.11 36.55 5.39
C TYR A 27 22.23 37.93 4.75
N TYR A 28 21.15 38.47 4.19
CA TYR A 28 21.16 39.81 3.60
C TYR A 28 21.35 40.92 4.64
N ARG A 29 20.75 40.77 5.84
CA ARG A 29 20.88 41.73 6.94
C ARG A 29 22.31 41.76 7.50
N SER A 30 22.99 40.62 7.54
CA SER A 30 24.40 40.51 7.94
C SER A 30 25.34 41.11 6.87
N ARG A 31 25.10 40.80 5.58
CA ARG A 31 25.91 41.30 4.45
C ARG A 31 25.77 42.81 4.22
N SER A 32 24.61 43.41 4.51
CA SER A 32 24.40 44.85 4.42
C SER A 32 25.24 45.64 5.44
N ARG A 33 25.56 45.04 6.60
CA ARG A 33 26.43 45.68 7.61
C ARG A 33 27.91 45.65 7.22
N LEU A 34 28.32 44.70 6.39
CA LEU A 34 29.72 44.45 6.05
C LEU A 34 30.18 45.08 4.73
N SER A 35 29.30 45.24 3.73
CA SER A 35 29.74 45.59 2.37
C SER A 35 29.60 47.06 1.96
N GLY A 36 29.05 47.94 2.80
CA GLY A 36 28.85 49.36 2.47
C GLY A 36 27.89 49.62 1.30
N LYS A 37 27.32 48.57 0.68
CA LYS A 37 26.32 48.68 -0.39
C LYS A 37 25.02 49.26 0.16
N SER A 38 24.41 50.15 -0.61
CA SER A 38 23.16 50.80 -0.23
C SER A 38 22.09 49.76 0.15
N VAL A 39 21.31 50.06 1.20
CA VAL A 39 20.19 49.23 1.68
C VAL A 39 19.28 48.80 0.52
N ILE A 40 19.15 49.66 -0.50
CA ILE A 40 18.35 49.46 -1.71
C ILE A 40 18.84 48.26 -2.55
N GLU A 41 20.15 48.05 -2.68
CA GLU A 41 20.71 46.96 -3.50
C GLU A 41 20.42 45.58 -2.88
N ASN A 42 20.51 45.48 -1.55
CA ASN A 42 20.21 44.23 -0.83
C ASN A 42 18.71 43.86 -0.87
N HIS A 43 17.82 44.85 -0.84
CA HIS A 43 16.37 44.62 -0.97
C HIS A 43 16.00 44.09 -2.35
N LYS A 44 16.66 44.58 -3.42
CA LYS A 44 16.42 44.10 -4.79
C LYS A 44 16.78 42.62 -4.94
N ILE A 45 17.93 42.20 -4.41
CA ILE A 45 18.37 40.80 -4.55
C ILE A 45 17.47 39.86 -3.75
N LEU A 46 17.07 40.24 -2.52
CA LEU A 46 16.11 39.47 -1.72
C LEU A 46 14.77 39.30 -2.46
N LEU A 47 14.25 40.37 -3.06
CA LEU A 47 12.98 40.34 -3.79
C LEU A 47 13.06 39.46 -5.04
N ILE A 48 14.19 39.47 -5.75
CA ILE A 48 14.46 38.55 -6.85
C ILE A 48 14.47 37.09 -6.36
N SER A 49 15.19 36.79 -5.27
CA SER A 49 15.25 35.43 -4.71
C SER A 49 13.88 34.90 -4.29
N ILE A 50 13.07 35.72 -3.61
CA ILE A 50 11.70 35.35 -3.22
C ILE A 50 10.85 35.10 -4.47
N THR A 51 10.94 35.96 -5.48
CA THR A 51 10.18 35.81 -6.72
C THR A 51 10.54 34.51 -7.44
N VAL A 52 11.83 34.17 -7.52
CA VAL A 52 12.29 32.90 -8.12
C VAL A 52 11.77 31.69 -7.34
N ILE A 53 11.85 31.70 -6.00
CA ILE A 53 11.35 30.60 -5.17
C ILE A 53 9.83 30.42 -5.36
N LEU A 54 9.07 31.51 -5.34
CA LEU A 54 7.62 31.48 -5.58
C LEU A 54 7.29 30.93 -6.97
N ALA A 55 8.04 31.33 -7.99
CA ALA A 55 7.86 30.82 -9.35
C ALA A 55 8.11 29.31 -9.44
N LEU A 56 9.15 28.80 -8.75
CA LEU A 56 9.45 27.37 -8.69
C LEU A 56 8.35 26.58 -7.96
N VAL A 57 7.89 27.08 -6.81
CA VAL A 57 6.80 26.46 -6.04
C VAL A 57 5.50 26.43 -6.84
N LEU A 58 5.17 27.53 -7.52
CA LEU A 58 3.98 27.60 -8.37
C LEU A 58 4.08 26.64 -9.56
N THR A 59 5.24 26.56 -10.20
CA THR A 59 5.49 25.64 -11.32
C THR A 59 5.32 24.19 -10.86
N TRP A 60 5.89 23.83 -9.72
CA TRP A 60 5.72 22.50 -9.12
C TRP A 60 4.27 22.19 -8.76
N PHE A 61 3.55 23.16 -8.19
CA PHE A 61 2.15 23.02 -7.85
C PHE A 61 1.27 22.80 -9.09
N LEU A 62 1.45 23.60 -10.14
CA LEU A 62 0.73 23.43 -11.41
C LEU A 62 1.06 22.09 -12.06
N PHE A 63 2.33 21.68 -12.02
CA PHE A 63 2.77 20.40 -12.54
C PHE A 63 2.08 19.22 -11.83
N THR A 64 2.08 19.20 -10.50
CA THR A 64 1.42 18.14 -9.72
C THR A 64 -0.10 18.14 -9.87
N MET A 65 -0.73 19.31 -10.02
CA MET A 65 -2.15 19.43 -10.36
C MET A 65 -2.48 18.84 -11.72
N SER A 66 -1.60 19.01 -12.73
CA SER A 66 -1.77 18.38 -14.05
C SER A 66 -1.78 16.86 -13.94
N ILE A 67 -0.82 16.26 -13.23
CA ILE A 67 -0.77 14.80 -13.02
C ILE A 67 -2.01 14.31 -12.28
N ARG A 68 -2.44 15.03 -11.24
CA ARG A 68 -3.66 14.69 -10.50
C ARG A 68 -4.90 14.73 -11.40
N SER A 69 -4.99 15.70 -12.32
CA SER A 69 -6.08 15.77 -13.29
C SER A 69 -6.07 14.57 -14.24
N GLU A 70 -4.90 14.12 -14.69
CA GLU A 70 -4.78 12.94 -15.56
C GLU A 70 -5.22 11.67 -14.83
N PHE A 71 -4.81 11.49 -13.57
CA PHE A 71 -5.27 10.38 -12.73
C PHE A 71 -6.78 10.42 -12.53
N ASN A 72 -7.37 11.58 -12.24
CA ASN A 72 -8.84 11.72 -12.14
C ASN A 72 -9.53 11.32 -13.45
N ASN A 73 -9.00 11.78 -14.60
CA ASN A 73 -9.54 11.45 -15.91
C ASN A 73 -9.44 9.95 -16.22
N HIS A 74 -8.33 9.31 -15.89
CA HIS A 74 -8.15 7.86 -16.02
C HIS A 74 -9.18 7.10 -15.19
N LEU A 75 -9.27 7.39 -13.90
CA LEU A 75 -10.18 6.71 -12.98
C LEU A 75 -11.66 6.91 -13.34
N SER A 76 -12.03 8.12 -13.80
CA SER A 76 -13.40 8.42 -14.23
C SER A 76 -13.80 7.65 -15.50
N LYS A 77 -12.83 7.31 -16.36
CA LYS A 77 -13.05 6.54 -17.58
C LYS A 77 -13.12 5.04 -17.29
N GLU A 78 -12.18 4.52 -16.51
CA GLU A 78 -12.10 3.08 -16.18
C GLU A 78 -13.24 2.63 -15.25
N TYR A 79 -13.64 3.50 -14.32
CA TYR A 79 -14.63 3.17 -13.30
C TYR A 79 -15.78 4.19 -13.29
N PRO A 80 -16.63 4.20 -14.34
CA PRO A 80 -17.73 5.15 -14.44
C PRO A 80 -18.70 4.95 -13.26
N GLY A 81 -18.99 6.03 -12.54
CA GLY A 81 -19.88 6.02 -11.37
C GLY A 81 -19.20 5.79 -10.02
N GLN A 82 -17.88 5.65 -9.99
CA GLN A 82 -17.10 5.67 -8.73
C GLN A 82 -16.47 7.05 -8.52
N ARG A 83 -16.32 7.45 -7.26
CA ARG A 83 -15.63 8.70 -6.88
C ARG A 83 -14.33 8.41 -6.17
N PHE A 84 -13.30 9.19 -6.48
CA PHE A 84 -11.95 8.95 -5.97
C PHE A 84 -11.37 10.22 -5.33
N ALA A 85 -10.76 10.05 -4.17
CA ALA A 85 -9.89 11.04 -3.56
C ALA A 85 -8.43 10.67 -3.84
N ILE A 86 -7.80 11.45 -4.72
CA ILE A 86 -6.37 11.30 -5.02
C ILE A 86 -5.56 12.07 -3.98
N GLY A 87 -4.64 11.40 -3.31
CA GLY A 87 -3.69 12.00 -2.38
C GLY A 87 -2.59 12.80 -3.09
N SER A 88 -1.51 13.05 -2.35
CA SER A 88 -0.36 13.79 -2.88
C SER A 88 0.40 12.99 -3.93
N ILE A 89 0.82 13.67 -5.00
CA ILE A 89 1.70 13.09 -6.00
C ILE A 89 3.10 12.92 -5.41
N LYS A 90 3.60 11.68 -5.45
CA LYS A 90 4.96 11.30 -5.09
C LYS A 90 5.75 10.99 -6.35
N TYR A 91 7.04 11.28 -6.29
CA TYR A 91 7.96 11.00 -7.37
C TYR A 91 8.83 9.80 -6.98
N ASP A 92 8.85 8.77 -7.82
CA ASP A 92 9.73 7.64 -7.65
C ASP A 92 10.83 7.65 -8.72
N LEU A 93 12.03 8.06 -8.30
CA LEU A 93 13.23 8.09 -9.15
C LEU A 93 13.66 6.68 -9.59
N LEU A 94 13.48 5.67 -8.74
CA LEU A 94 13.96 4.32 -9.02
C LEU A 94 13.11 3.65 -10.09
N TYR A 95 11.79 3.89 -10.05
CA TYR A 95 10.84 3.27 -10.97
C TYR A 95 10.37 4.19 -12.10
N ASN A 96 10.96 5.38 -12.23
CA ASN A 96 10.64 6.38 -13.25
C ASN A 96 9.13 6.66 -13.36
N ASN A 97 8.45 6.81 -12.22
CA ASN A 97 7.01 7.03 -12.19
C ASN A 97 6.58 8.13 -11.20
N TYR A 98 5.42 8.73 -11.50
CA TYR A 98 4.66 9.53 -10.55
C TYR A 98 3.65 8.60 -9.90
N GLY A 99 3.60 8.55 -8.58
CA GLY A 99 2.65 7.72 -7.83
C GLY A 99 1.72 8.57 -6.97
N ALA A 100 0.54 8.07 -6.68
CA ALA A 100 -0.30 8.59 -5.61
C ALA A 100 -1.02 7.45 -4.90
N TYR A 101 -1.30 7.65 -3.62
CA TYR A 101 -2.33 6.87 -2.95
C TYR A 101 -3.68 7.48 -3.27
N VAL A 102 -4.63 6.64 -3.64
CA VAL A 102 -6.00 7.00 -3.98
C VAL A 102 -6.93 6.24 -3.06
N THR A 103 -8.03 6.86 -2.66
CA THR A 103 -9.10 6.19 -1.94
C THR A 103 -10.39 6.31 -2.74
N CYS A 104 -11.03 5.18 -3.01
CA CYS A 104 -12.39 5.20 -3.53
C CYS A 104 -13.33 5.65 -2.42
N LEU A 105 -14.12 6.69 -2.66
CA LEU A 105 -14.98 7.30 -1.66
C LEU A 105 -16.27 6.51 -1.41
N ASP A 106 -16.62 5.60 -2.32
CA ASP A 106 -17.87 4.85 -2.23
C ASP A 106 -17.71 3.55 -1.41
N ASP A 107 -16.53 2.93 -1.42
CA ASP A 107 -16.21 1.74 -0.62
C ASP A 107 -15.02 1.92 0.35
N SER A 108 -14.43 3.12 0.41
CA SER A 108 -13.30 3.45 1.28
C SER A 108 -12.02 2.64 1.02
N ILE A 109 -11.90 1.99 -0.14
CA ILE A 109 -10.74 1.15 -0.45
C ILE A 109 -9.55 2.01 -0.90
N PRO A 110 -8.40 1.94 -0.21
CA PRO A 110 -7.18 2.61 -0.64
C PRO A 110 -6.41 1.75 -1.65
N PHE A 111 -5.86 2.39 -2.68
CA PHE A 111 -5.03 1.73 -3.70
C PHE A 111 -3.97 2.69 -4.26
N GLY A 112 -2.95 2.13 -4.93
CA GLY A 112 -1.95 2.91 -5.64
C GLY A 112 -2.38 3.21 -7.08
N ILE A 113 -2.07 4.40 -7.56
CA ILE A 113 -2.07 4.75 -8.98
C ILE A 113 -0.70 5.27 -9.35
N SER A 114 -0.23 4.97 -10.56
CA SER A 114 1.05 5.46 -11.05
C SER A 114 1.00 5.85 -12.52
N LYS A 115 1.86 6.80 -12.91
CA LYS A 115 2.10 7.20 -14.30
C LYS A 115 3.58 7.07 -14.62
N ASN A 116 3.93 6.35 -15.67
CA ASN A 116 5.30 6.25 -16.15
C ASN A 116 5.78 7.56 -16.81
N PHE A 117 7.03 7.95 -16.60
CA PHE A 117 7.58 9.18 -17.17
C PHE A 117 7.72 9.16 -18.69
N TYR A 118 8.12 8.02 -19.23
CA TYR A 118 8.48 7.85 -20.64
C TYR A 118 7.27 7.40 -21.45
N THR A 119 6.61 6.30 -21.05
CA THR A 119 5.46 5.76 -21.80
C THR A 119 4.20 6.59 -21.59
N LYS A 120 4.15 7.41 -20.54
CA LYS A 120 2.96 8.16 -20.09
C LYS A 120 1.77 7.29 -19.72
N GLU A 121 1.94 5.97 -19.69
CA GLU A 121 0.90 5.02 -19.29
C GLU A 121 0.55 5.20 -17.82
N ILE A 122 -0.75 5.12 -17.53
CA ILE A 122 -1.30 5.16 -16.18
C ILE A 122 -1.73 3.75 -15.81
N SER A 123 -1.28 3.26 -14.66
CA SER A 123 -1.68 1.99 -14.08
C SER A 123 -2.28 2.23 -12.70
N ASP A 124 -3.36 1.52 -12.40
CA ASP A 124 -3.99 1.52 -11.08
C ASP A 124 -4.22 0.09 -10.59
N TYR A 125 -4.33 -0.05 -9.28
CA TYR A 125 -4.55 -1.34 -8.63
C TYR A 125 -5.96 -1.48 -8.04
N TYR A 126 -6.91 -0.59 -8.37
CA TYR A 126 -8.21 -0.54 -7.68
C TYR A 126 -8.98 -1.85 -7.81
N ALA A 127 -9.19 -2.35 -9.03
CA ALA A 127 -9.94 -3.58 -9.26
C ALA A 127 -9.30 -4.80 -8.55
N GLY A 128 -7.97 -4.86 -8.51
CA GLY A 128 -7.22 -5.93 -7.83
C GLY A 128 -7.40 -5.86 -6.31
N VAL A 129 -7.20 -4.67 -5.72
CA VAL A 129 -7.36 -4.46 -4.28
C VAL A 129 -8.81 -4.68 -3.85
N LYS A 130 -9.78 -4.16 -4.60
CA LYS A 130 -11.21 -4.36 -4.33
C LYS A 130 -11.60 -5.82 -4.33
N ARG A 131 -11.13 -6.58 -5.32
CA ARG A 131 -11.37 -8.02 -5.36
C ARG A 131 -10.75 -8.73 -4.16
N ALA A 132 -9.50 -8.43 -3.83
CA ALA A 132 -8.84 -9.02 -2.67
C ALA A 132 -9.59 -8.69 -1.37
N ASP A 133 -10.08 -7.47 -1.21
CA ASP A 133 -10.89 -7.06 -0.05
C ASP A 133 -12.20 -7.85 0.04
N GLN A 134 -12.91 -8.04 -1.08
CA GLN A 134 -14.14 -8.83 -1.14
C GLN A 134 -13.93 -10.32 -0.76
N TYR A 135 -12.84 -10.94 -1.23
CA TYR A 135 -12.50 -12.31 -0.81
C TYR A 135 -12.11 -12.35 0.68
N ASN A 136 -11.31 -11.39 1.13
CA ASN A 136 -10.86 -11.29 2.51
C ASN A 136 -12.01 -11.06 3.50
N SER A 137 -13.01 -10.26 3.11
CA SER A 137 -14.19 -9.96 3.95
C SER A 137 -15.06 -11.20 4.19
N LYS A 138 -14.94 -12.24 3.37
CA LYS A 138 -15.64 -13.52 3.54
C LYS A 138 -14.82 -14.52 4.35
N ILE A 139 -13.51 -14.63 4.10
CA ILE A 139 -12.69 -15.66 4.76
C ILE A 139 -12.23 -15.27 6.16
N LYS A 140 -11.92 -13.99 6.41
CA LYS A 140 -11.40 -13.55 7.72
C LYS A 140 -12.36 -13.85 8.88
N PRO A 141 -13.67 -13.53 8.79
CA PRO A 141 -14.60 -13.79 9.89
C PRO A 141 -14.70 -15.28 10.29
N ILE A 142 -14.46 -16.19 9.35
CA ILE A 142 -14.53 -17.64 9.59
C ILE A 142 -13.40 -18.07 10.53
N PHE A 143 -12.18 -17.59 10.28
CA PHE A 143 -11.04 -17.87 11.16
C PHE A 143 -11.05 -17.02 12.43
N GLU A 144 -11.55 -15.78 12.38
CA GLU A 144 -11.69 -14.92 13.56
C GLU A 144 -12.68 -15.47 14.60
N ASN A 145 -13.60 -16.35 14.19
CA ASN A 145 -14.56 -17.03 15.06
C ASN A 145 -14.18 -18.50 15.31
N SER A 146 -13.00 -18.94 14.86
CA SER A 146 -12.54 -20.32 15.01
C SER A 146 -11.77 -20.55 16.32
N ASN A 147 -11.61 -21.82 16.69
CA ASN A 147 -10.81 -22.25 17.84
C ASN A 147 -9.29 -22.06 17.65
N ILE A 148 -8.81 -21.77 16.44
CA ILE A 148 -7.40 -21.52 16.13
C ILE A 148 -7.08 -20.03 15.94
N LYS A 149 -8.03 -19.11 16.16
CA LYS A 149 -7.85 -17.66 15.99
C LYS A 149 -6.56 -17.14 16.63
N ASN A 150 -6.29 -17.53 17.87
CA ASN A 150 -5.14 -17.03 18.63
C ASN A 150 -3.78 -17.52 18.10
N LEU A 151 -3.79 -18.49 17.19
CA LEU A 151 -2.59 -19.00 16.51
C LEU A 151 -2.37 -18.34 15.15
N ILE A 152 -3.32 -17.51 14.69
CA ILE A 152 -3.31 -16.90 13.36
C ILE A 152 -3.07 -15.40 13.51
N PHE A 153 -2.02 -14.91 12.85
CA PHE A 153 -1.73 -13.49 12.72
C PHE A 153 -2.51 -12.84 11.58
N ASN A 154 -2.68 -13.54 10.45
CA ASN A 154 -3.39 -13.02 9.29
C ASN A 154 -3.98 -14.16 8.44
N VAL A 155 -5.14 -13.89 7.83
CA VAL A 155 -5.72 -14.74 6.78
C VAL A 155 -6.00 -13.88 5.55
N SER A 156 -5.64 -14.42 4.39
CA SER A 156 -6.00 -13.83 3.11
C SER A 156 -6.51 -14.89 2.13
N GLY A 157 -7.54 -14.53 1.37
CA GLY A 157 -8.07 -15.36 0.29
C GLY A 157 -7.93 -14.65 -1.05
N MET A 158 -7.67 -15.43 -2.10
CA MET A 158 -7.52 -14.91 -3.45
C MET A 158 -8.08 -15.88 -4.47
N SER A 159 -8.69 -15.33 -5.53
CA SER A 159 -8.97 -16.06 -6.76
C SER A 159 -8.78 -15.14 -7.97
N ARG A 160 -8.39 -15.74 -9.09
CA ARG A 160 -8.39 -15.06 -10.40
C ARG A 160 -9.81 -14.80 -10.91
N SER A 161 -10.79 -15.59 -10.45
CA SER A 161 -12.18 -15.43 -10.85
C SER A 161 -12.80 -14.16 -10.25
N PRO A 162 -13.70 -13.47 -10.99
CA PRO A 162 -14.49 -12.39 -10.42
C PRO A 162 -15.24 -12.85 -9.17
N PHE A 163 -15.25 -12.00 -8.14
CA PHE A 163 -15.97 -12.29 -6.91
C PHE A 163 -17.48 -12.42 -7.18
N LYS A 164 -18.10 -13.45 -6.63
CA LYS A 164 -19.55 -13.68 -6.68
C LYS A 164 -20.02 -13.96 -5.26
N ASP A 165 -21.07 -13.27 -4.82
CA ASP A 165 -21.59 -13.40 -3.45
C ASP A 165 -21.99 -14.82 -3.08
N ASN A 166 -22.44 -15.60 -4.08
CA ASN A 166 -22.83 -16.99 -3.92
C ASN A 166 -21.78 -17.91 -4.56
N GLY A 167 -21.26 -18.86 -3.79
CA GLY A 167 -20.31 -19.87 -4.27
C GLY A 167 -18.89 -19.34 -4.45
N VAL A 168 -18.36 -18.66 -3.42
CA VAL A 168 -16.98 -18.17 -3.41
C VAL A 168 -16.02 -19.36 -3.48
N VAL A 169 -15.28 -19.47 -4.58
CA VAL A 169 -14.21 -20.44 -4.76
C VAL A 169 -12.88 -19.71 -4.70
N TYR A 170 -11.98 -20.19 -3.87
CA TYR A 170 -10.65 -19.62 -3.71
C TYR A 170 -9.66 -20.38 -4.60
N ASP A 171 -8.77 -19.67 -5.28
CA ASP A 171 -7.61 -20.31 -5.90
C ASP A 171 -6.59 -20.65 -4.81
N ARG A 172 -6.47 -19.76 -3.82
CA ARG A 172 -5.53 -19.86 -2.70
C ARG A 172 -6.10 -19.20 -1.45
N ILE A 173 -5.88 -19.86 -0.31
CA ILE A 173 -6.05 -19.28 1.02
C ILE A 173 -4.70 -19.34 1.71
N SER A 174 -4.25 -18.23 2.28
CA SER A 174 -2.97 -18.13 2.97
C SER A 174 -3.18 -17.71 4.42
N LEU A 175 -2.52 -18.40 5.33
CA LEU A 175 -2.53 -18.15 6.76
C LEU A 175 -1.12 -17.83 7.23
N ALA A 176 -0.94 -16.71 7.92
CA ALA A 176 0.26 -16.44 8.69
C ALA A 176 0.00 -16.81 10.15
N ILE A 177 0.84 -17.67 10.73
CA ILE A 177 0.66 -18.21 12.09
C ILE A 177 1.74 -17.71 13.05
N THR A 178 1.48 -17.82 14.35
CA THR A 178 2.43 -17.42 15.40
C THR A 178 3.65 -18.35 15.43
N ALA A 179 4.79 -17.85 15.93
CA ALA A 179 6.05 -18.60 16.01
C ALA A 179 5.95 -19.88 16.86
N ASP A 180 5.04 -19.91 17.83
CA ASP A 180 4.84 -21.03 18.76
C ASP A 180 3.80 -22.04 18.27
N ALA A 181 3.09 -21.74 17.17
CA ALA A 181 2.07 -22.62 16.64
C ALA A 181 2.67 -23.87 15.99
N ASP A 182 2.05 -25.03 16.22
CA ASP A 182 2.37 -26.24 15.46
C ASP A 182 1.73 -26.15 14.06
N MET A 183 2.56 -25.88 13.05
CA MET A 183 2.13 -25.68 11.67
C MET A 183 1.27 -26.83 11.13
N ILE A 184 1.55 -28.07 11.53
CA ILE A 184 0.81 -29.26 11.07
C ILE A 184 -0.54 -29.37 11.78
N SER A 185 -0.62 -29.02 13.06
CA SER A 185 -1.91 -28.89 13.75
C SER A 185 -2.78 -27.80 13.13
N VAL A 186 -2.19 -26.64 12.82
CA VAL A 186 -2.93 -25.53 12.22
C VAL A 186 -3.39 -25.90 10.81
N ALA A 187 -2.57 -26.59 10.02
CA ALA A 187 -2.96 -27.15 8.72
C ALA A 187 -4.20 -28.04 8.80
N ALA A 188 -4.16 -29.06 9.66
CA ALA A 188 -5.29 -29.97 9.81
C ALA A 188 -6.57 -29.23 10.23
N LYS A 189 -6.47 -28.32 11.20
CA LYS A 189 -7.61 -27.50 11.63
C LYS A 189 -8.12 -26.54 10.57
N THR A 190 -7.24 -25.99 9.76
CA THR A 190 -7.62 -25.13 8.63
C THR A 190 -8.48 -25.92 7.63
N ILE A 191 -8.06 -27.13 7.26
CA ILE A 191 -8.83 -28.00 6.36
C ILE A 191 -10.21 -28.32 6.95
N GLU A 192 -10.28 -28.68 8.23
CA GLU A 192 -11.54 -28.94 8.93
C GLU A 192 -12.49 -27.73 8.89
N ILE A 193 -12.00 -26.54 9.25
CA ILE A 193 -12.79 -25.30 9.25
C ILE A 193 -13.31 -24.97 7.85
N LEU A 194 -12.48 -25.09 6.82
CA LEU A 194 -12.89 -24.83 5.44
C LEU A 194 -13.99 -25.81 5.01
N LYS A 195 -13.86 -27.08 5.37
CA LYS A 195 -14.86 -28.11 5.08
C LYS A 195 -16.19 -27.85 5.80
N GLU A 196 -16.15 -27.51 7.09
CA GLU A 196 -17.35 -27.18 7.89
C GLU A 196 -18.11 -25.98 7.32
N ASN A 197 -17.40 -25.03 6.73
CA ASN A 197 -17.96 -23.82 6.12
C ASN A 197 -18.26 -23.98 4.61
N ASN A 198 -18.13 -25.19 4.06
CA ASN A 198 -18.32 -25.48 2.62
C ASN A 198 -17.48 -24.58 1.69
N ILE A 199 -16.25 -24.26 2.10
CA ILE A 199 -15.32 -23.45 1.32
C ILE A 199 -14.44 -24.34 0.46
N SER A 200 -14.45 -24.09 -0.85
CA SER A 200 -13.53 -24.73 -1.78
C SER A 200 -12.30 -23.84 -2.02
N THR A 201 -11.11 -24.43 -1.95
CA THR A 201 -9.85 -23.77 -2.25
C THR A 201 -8.91 -24.66 -3.05
N GLY A 202 -8.16 -24.09 -3.99
CA GLY A 202 -7.12 -24.80 -4.74
C GLY A 202 -5.89 -25.10 -3.91
N ILE A 203 -5.36 -24.10 -3.19
CA ILE A 203 -4.15 -24.22 -2.37
C ILE A 203 -4.41 -23.64 -0.97
N ILE A 204 -3.83 -24.26 0.05
CA ILE A 204 -3.70 -23.68 1.40
C ILE A 204 -2.21 -23.47 1.67
N ASP A 205 -1.81 -22.22 1.88
CA ASP A 205 -0.44 -21.88 2.31
C ASP A 205 -0.44 -21.49 3.78
N ILE A 206 0.46 -22.08 4.56
CA ILE A 206 0.69 -21.72 5.95
C ILE A 206 2.11 -21.21 6.10
N LEU A 207 2.23 -19.94 6.49
CA LEU A 207 3.50 -19.25 6.71
C LEU A 207 3.74 -19.06 8.20
N GLN A 208 4.95 -19.39 8.66
CA GLN A 208 5.40 -19.16 10.02
C GLN A 208 6.78 -18.52 10.02
N GLU A 209 6.92 -17.41 10.73
CA GLU A 209 8.24 -16.85 11.02
C GLU A 209 8.69 -17.31 12.40
N LYS A 210 9.84 -17.99 12.47
CA LYS A 210 10.44 -18.49 13.71
C LYS A 210 11.95 -18.39 13.62
N ASP A 211 12.59 -17.91 14.69
CA ASP A 211 14.05 -17.79 14.77
C ASP A 211 14.67 -17.01 13.60
N LYS A 212 13.99 -15.95 13.13
CA LYS A 212 14.34 -15.14 11.94
C LYS A 212 14.32 -15.88 10.60
N HIS A 213 13.72 -17.07 10.56
CA HIS A 213 13.50 -17.85 9.34
C HIS A 213 12.02 -17.92 9.02
N VAL A 214 11.69 -17.94 7.73
CA VAL A 214 10.33 -18.13 7.25
C VAL A 214 10.17 -19.58 6.82
N TYR A 215 9.18 -20.26 7.39
CA TYR A 215 8.77 -21.60 7.06
C TYR A 215 7.43 -21.54 6.33
N GLU A 216 7.29 -22.34 5.28
CA GLU A 216 6.08 -22.42 4.47
C GLU A 216 5.65 -23.88 4.33
N LEU A 217 4.35 -24.12 4.52
CA LEU A 217 3.68 -25.38 4.19
C LEU A 217 2.57 -25.09 3.19
N SER A 218 2.73 -25.56 1.97
CA SER A 218 1.71 -25.51 0.92
C SER A 218 1.04 -26.87 0.76
N LEU A 219 -0.29 -26.86 0.83
CA LEU A 219 -1.14 -28.04 0.68
C LEU A 219 -1.95 -27.90 -0.61
N SER A 220 -1.91 -28.95 -1.43
CA SER A 220 -2.76 -29.09 -2.62
C SER A 220 -4.03 -29.88 -2.31
N PRO A 221 -5.04 -29.94 -3.20
CA PRO A 221 -6.31 -30.61 -2.89
C PRO A 221 -6.17 -32.09 -2.50
N ASP A 222 -5.17 -32.78 -3.07
CA ASP A 222 -4.85 -34.18 -2.73
C ASP A 222 -4.41 -34.35 -1.26
N ASP A 223 -3.96 -33.27 -0.61
CA ASP A 223 -3.52 -33.29 0.79
C ASP A 223 -4.66 -33.08 1.77
N TYR A 224 -5.84 -32.62 1.32
CA TYR A 224 -6.95 -32.27 2.21
C TYR A 224 -7.66 -33.48 2.82
N SER A 225 -7.41 -34.67 2.28
CA SER A 225 -7.92 -35.93 2.81
C SER A 225 -6.97 -36.59 3.82
N LEU A 226 -5.72 -36.10 3.91
CA LEU A 226 -4.70 -36.69 4.77
C LEU A 226 -4.98 -36.37 6.24
N SER A 227 -4.76 -37.37 7.09
CA SER A 227 -4.71 -37.21 8.54
C SER A 227 -3.50 -36.37 8.96
N LYS A 228 -3.53 -35.85 10.19
CA LYS A 228 -2.40 -35.09 10.78
C LYS A 228 -1.08 -35.88 10.72
N SER A 229 -1.12 -37.18 11.01
CA SER A 229 0.07 -38.06 10.95
C SER A 229 0.61 -38.24 9.53
N GLU A 230 -0.28 -38.32 8.53
CA GLU A 230 0.13 -38.45 7.13
C GLU A 230 0.72 -37.13 6.61
N LEU A 231 0.15 -35.99 6.98
CA LEU A 231 0.71 -34.67 6.69
C LEU A 231 2.11 -34.52 7.31
N GLN A 232 2.28 -34.93 8.57
CA GLN A 232 3.58 -34.91 9.25
C GLN A 232 4.62 -35.75 8.48
N ALA A 233 4.29 -37.00 8.16
CA ALA A 233 5.19 -37.91 7.44
C ALA A 233 5.58 -37.35 6.06
N LYS A 234 4.63 -36.74 5.34
CA LYS A 234 4.88 -36.12 4.03
C LYS A 234 5.85 -34.94 4.13
N VAL A 235 5.76 -34.13 5.18
CA VAL A 235 6.67 -33.00 5.41
C VAL A 235 8.07 -33.48 5.80
N GLU A 236 8.17 -34.54 6.60
CA GLU A 236 9.45 -35.12 6.99
C GLU A 236 10.20 -35.76 5.80
N GLN A 237 9.48 -36.38 4.86
CA GLN A 237 10.08 -36.94 3.63
C GLN A 237 10.60 -35.87 2.64
N ARG A 238 10.24 -34.60 2.82
CA ARG A 238 10.66 -33.48 1.97
C ARG A 238 11.88 -32.73 2.52
N LYS A 239 12.35 -33.10 3.72
CA LYS A 239 13.60 -32.59 4.31
C LYS A 239 14.79 -33.39 3.82
#